data_AF-A0AAV5CUF6-F1
#
_entry.id   AF-A0AAV5CUF6-F1
#
_cell.length_a   1.000
_cell.length_b   1.000
_cell.length_c   1.000
_cell.angle_alpha   90.00
_cell.angle_beta   90.00
_cell.angle_gamma   90.00
#
_symmetry.space_group_name_H-M   'P 1'
#
loop_
_entity.id
_entity.type
_entity.pdbx_description
1 polymer ?
#
loop_
_entity_poly.entity_id
_entity_poly.type
_entity_poly.pdbx_seq_one_letter_code
_entity_poly.pdbx_strand_id
1 'polypeptide(L)'
;MPACSLLPRYMATTQPQRLPPRAALLPVINLGRLGKDDPASLALVVQDNARACRDRGCFQVINHGVSKSVMKGALEAASAFFELPVEHKEEFASDDIRQPIRYDRSSRDGISLARSFLKHYANPLEDWIDCWPANPPTDR
;
A
#
# COMPACT_ATOMS: atom_id res chain seq x y z
N MET A 1 2.52 26.21 -21.72
CA MET A 1 3.57 25.37 -21.13
C MET A 1 4.13 26.07 -19.89
N PRO A 2 3.69 25.75 -18.66
CA PRO A 2 4.37 26.24 -17.47
C PRO A 2 5.36 25.22 -16.93
N ALA A 3 6.45 25.75 -16.40
CA ALA A 3 7.66 25.07 -15.97
C ALA A 3 7.42 24.06 -14.84
N CYS A 4 8.04 22.90 -14.98
CA CYS A 4 8.11 21.86 -13.96
C CYS A 4 9.03 22.33 -12.82
N SER A 5 8.46 22.77 -11.71
CA SER A 5 9.21 23.06 -10.49
C SER A 5 9.73 21.75 -9.91
N LEU A 6 11.05 21.56 -9.98
CA LEU A 6 11.78 20.47 -9.33
C LEU A 6 11.53 20.55 -7.82
N LEU A 7 10.89 19.53 -7.24
CA LEU A 7 10.82 19.37 -5.80
C LEU A 7 12.24 19.14 -5.24
N PRO A 8 12.60 19.73 -4.07
CA PRO A 8 13.92 19.53 -3.50
C PRO A 8 14.18 18.06 -3.19
N ARG A 9 15.36 17.57 -3.58
CA ARG A 9 15.92 16.28 -3.16
C ARG A 9 15.90 16.21 -1.64
N TYR A 10 15.06 15.34 -1.09
CA TYR A 10 15.08 15.01 0.33
C TYR A 10 16.38 14.24 0.61
N MET A 11 17.40 14.94 1.09
CA MET A 11 18.63 14.31 1.59
C MET A 11 18.25 13.56 2.87
N ALA A 12 18.23 12.23 2.81
CA ALA A 12 18.10 11.40 4.00
C ALA A 12 19.39 11.52 4.82
N THR A 13 19.42 12.43 5.78
CA THR A 13 20.45 12.44 6.82
C THR A 13 20.22 11.26 7.76
N THR A 14 21.12 10.28 7.71
CA THR A 14 21.14 9.12 8.61
C THR A 14 21.57 9.57 10.01
N GLN A 15 20.64 10.15 10.77
CA GLN A 15 20.84 10.38 12.19
C GLN A 15 20.43 9.10 12.94
N PRO A 16 21.25 8.58 13.88
CA PRO A 16 20.91 7.37 14.61
C PRO A 16 19.61 7.61 15.38
N GLN A 17 18.54 6.94 14.95
CA GLN A 17 17.24 7.06 15.58
C GLN A 17 17.37 6.58 17.03
N ARG A 18 17.23 7.51 17.98
CA ARG A 18 16.94 7.17 19.38
C ARG A 18 15.72 6.24 19.35
N LEU A 19 15.93 4.96 19.65
CA LEU A 19 14.83 4.01 19.74
C LEU A 19 13.84 4.53 20.80
N PRO A 20 12.57 4.81 20.43
CA PRO A 20 11.59 5.21 21.41
C PRO A 20 11.38 4.07 22.42
N PRO A 21 11.07 4.39 23.69
CA PRO A 21 10.88 3.40 24.73
C PRO A 21 9.80 2.40 24.31
N ARG A 22 10.12 1.11 24.41
CA ARG A 22 9.25 -0.07 24.19
C ARG A 22 8.09 0.23 23.22
N ALA A 23 8.41 0.26 21.91
CA ALA A 23 7.50 0.41 20.77
C ALA A 23 6.03 0.59 21.20
N ALA A 24 5.62 1.84 21.46
CA ALA A 24 4.23 2.11 21.79
C ALA A 24 3.37 1.50 20.69
N LEU A 25 2.52 0.54 21.05
CA LEU A 25 1.66 -0.18 20.10
C LEU A 25 0.95 0.82 19.19
N LEU A 26 0.92 0.54 17.89
CA LEU A 26 0.17 1.38 16.95
C LEU A 26 -1.28 1.48 17.42
N PRO A 27 -1.90 2.68 17.38
CA PRO A 27 -3.31 2.83 17.68
C PRO A 27 -4.15 1.84 16.86
N VAL A 28 -5.17 1.25 17.47
CA VAL A 28 -6.12 0.35 16.80
C VAL A 28 -7.47 1.04 16.75
N ILE A 29 -7.98 1.29 15.54
CA ILE A 29 -9.26 1.98 15.32
C ILE A 29 -10.33 0.96 14.93
N ASN A 30 -11.44 0.95 15.66
CA ASN A 30 -12.58 0.09 15.37
C ASN A 30 -13.59 0.79 14.44
N LEU A 31 -13.62 0.39 13.16
CA LEU A 31 -14.50 0.99 12.15
C LEU A 31 -15.92 0.40 12.16
N GLY A 32 -16.20 -0.65 12.93
CA GLY A 32 -17.53 -1.26 13.06
C GLY A 32 -18.59 -0.34 13.69
N ARG A 33 -18.19 0.87 14.10
CA ARG A 33 -19.07 1.91 14.63
C ARG A 33 -19.51 2.94 13.58
N LEU A 34 -18.89 2.96 12.38
CA LEU A 34 -19.19 3.94 11.34
C LEU A 34 -20.57 3.77 10.70
N GLY A 35 -21.09 2.54 10.63
CA GLY A 35 -22.37 2.22 10.01
C GLY A 35 -23.56 2.14 10.98
N LYS A 36 -23.40 2.63 12.22
CA LYS A 36 -24.50 2.70 13.19
C LYS A 36 -25.18 4.06 13.06
N ASP A 37 -26.51 4.10 13.16
CA ASP A 37 -27.29 5.34 13.29
C ASP A 37 -27.09 6.00 14.68
N ASP A 38 -25.83 6.11 15.10
CA ASP A 38 -25.38 6.69 16.36
C ASP A 38 -24.31 7.77 16.07
N PRO A 39 -24.73 9.04 15.96
CA PRO A 39 -23.82 10.16 15.71
C PRO A 39 -22.70 10.31 16.74
N ALA A 40 -22.94 9.94 18.00
CA ALA A 40 -21.92 10.02 19.05
C ALA A 40 -20.82 8.98 18.83
N SER A 41 -21.20 7.75 18.42
CA SER A 41 -20.24 6.73 18.02
C SER A 41 -19.43 7.13 16.80
N LEU A 42 -20.06 7.73 15.79
CA LEU A 42 -19.37 8.24 14.60
C LEU A 42 -18.34 9.31 14.97
N ALA A 43 -18.73 10.28 15.80
CA ALA A 43 -17.85 11.36 16.25
C ALA A 43 -16.62 10.83 16.98
N LEU A 44 -16.77 9.79 17.81
CA LEU A 44 -15.64 9.15 18.50
C LEU A 44 -14.65 8.51 17.53
N VAL A 45 -15.13 7.76 16.52
CA VAL A 45 -14.24 7.15 15.52
C VAL A 45 -13.47 8.22 14.74
N VAL A 46 -14.14 9.31 14.36
CA VAL A 46 -13.50 10.44 13.66
C VAL A 46 -12.43 11.09 14.54
N GLN A 47 -12.71 11.31 15.83
CA GLN A 47 -11.74 11.87 16.76
C GLN A 47 -10.52 10.96 16.97
N ASP A 48 -10.74 9.65 17.13
CA ASP A 48 -9.67 8.67 17.29
C ASP A 48 -8.79 8.59 16.03
N ASN A 49 -9.41 8.61 14.84
CA ASN A 49 -8.71 8.68 13.57
C ASN A 49 -7.86 9.95 13.45
N ALA A 50 -8.46 11.11 13.73
CA ALA A 50 -7.75 12.39 13.67
C ALA A 50 -6.58 12.44 14.66
N ARG A 51 -6.73 11.87 15.86
CA ARG A 51 -5.66 11.75 16.85
C ARG A 51 -4.55 10.81 16.37
N ALA A 52 -4.88 9.63 15.87
CA ALA A 52 -3.89 8.69 15.36
C ALA A 52 -3.08 9.27 14.18
N CYS A 53 -3.75 9.97 13.26
CA CYS A 53 -3.10 10.69 12.16
C CYS A 53 -2.13 11.76 12.67
N ARG A 54 -2.54 12.61 13.62
CA ARG A 54 -1.70 13.69 14.16
C ARG A 54 -0.53 13.18 14.99
N ASP A 55 -0.78 12.22 15.87
CA ASP A 55 0.18 11.84 16.92
C ASP A 55 1.14 10.75 16.45
N ARG A 56 0.70 9.88 15.53
CA ARG A 56 1.45 8.69 15.09
C ARG A 56 1.69 8.61 13.59
N GLY A 57 0.82 9.20 12.77
CA GLY A 57 0.88 9.10 11.30
C GLY A 57 0.50 7.72 10.73
N CYS A 58 0.31 6.71 11.58
CA CYS A 58 -0.15 5.38 11.20
C CYS A 58 -0.92 4.70 12.34
N PHE A 59 -1.80 3.76 11.98
CA PHE A 59 -2.67 3.01 12.88
C PHE A 59 -3.13 1.73 12.20
N GLN A 60 -3.61 0.78 13.00
CA GLN A 60 -4.29 -0.42 12.53
C GLN A 60 -5.80 -0.20 12.56
N VAL A 61 -6.53 -0.88 11.68
CA VAL A 61 -8.01 -0.86 11.66
C VAL A 61 -8.57 -2.26 11.91
N ILE A 62 -9.65 -2.34 12.67
CA ILE A 62 -10.43 -3.56 12.88
C ILE A 62 -11.89 -3.31 12.52
N ASN A 63 -12.62 -4.38 12.20
CA ASN A 63 -14.02 -4.31 11.77
C ASN A 63 -14.23 -3.33 10.60
N HIS A 64 -13.31 -3.36 9.62
CA HIS A 64 -13.29 -2.49 8.44
C HIS A 64 -14.28 -2.91 7.34
N GLY A 65 -15.05 -3.98 7.54
CA GLY A 65 -16.08 -4.45 6.60
C GLY A 65 -15.58 -5.28 5.41
N VAL A 66 -14.27 -5.30 5.12
CA VAL A 66 -13.68 -6.19 4.11
C VAL A 66 -13.70 -7.63 4.62
N SER A 67 -14.27 -8.53 3.82
CA SER A 67 -14.41 -9.94 4.21
C SER A 67 -13.05 -10.66 4.28
N LYS A 68 -12.96 -11.67 5.16
CA LYS A 68 -11.75 -12.50 5.27
C LYS A 68 -11.41 -13.24 3.98
N SER A 69 -12.41 -13.64 3.20
CA SER A 69 -12.21 -14.30 1.92
C SER A 69 -11.56 -13.38 0.89
N VAL A 70 -11.99 -12.10 0.82
CA VAL A 70 -11.37 -11.11 -0.09
C VAL A 70 -9.92 -10.86 0.31
N MET A 71 -9.63 -10.67 1.60
CA MET A 71 -8.24 -10.49 2.07
C MET A 71 -7.36 -11.70 1.77
N LYS A 72 -7.90 -12.91 1.95
CA LYS A 72 -7.20 -14.16 1.63
C LYS A 72 -6.94 -14.27 0.12
N GLY A 73 -7.94 -14.03 -0.71
CA GLY A 73 -7.80 -14.06 -2.17
C GLY A 73 -6.75 -13.06 -2.68
N ALA A 74 -6.72 -11.85 -2.14
CA ALA A 74 -5.71 -10.86 -2.49
C ALA A 74 -4.28 -11.32 -2.15
N LEU A 75 -4.09 -11.99 -1.01
CA LEU A 75 -2.79 -12.54 -0.63
C LEU A 75 -2.40 -13.73 -1.53
N GLU A 76 -3.35 -14.60 -1.84
CA GLU A 76 -3.15 -15.75 -2.74
C GLU A 76 -2.76 -15.31 -4.16
N ALA A 77 -3.49 -14.33 -4.73
CA ALA A 77 -3.18 -13.74 -6.03
C ALA A 77 -1.76 -13.16 -6.07
N ALA A 78 -1.44 -12.28 -5.11
CA ALA A 78 -0.10 -11.71 -5.00
C ALA A 78 0.98 -12.80 -4.88
N SER A 79 0.75 -13.82 -4.06
CA SER A 79 1.71 -14.92 -3.88
C SER A 79 1.94 -15.68 -5.18
N ALA A 80 0.86 -16.03 -5.88
CA ALA A 80 0.91 -16.74 -7.15
C ALA A 80 1.66 -15.96 -8.23
N PHE A 81 1.48 -14.63 -8.33
CA PHE A 81 2.28 -13.79 -9.24
C PHE A 81 3.77 -13.84 -8.92
N PHE A 82 4.16 -13.68 -7.64
CA PHE A 82 5.57 -13.66 -7.26
C PHE A 82 6.25 -15.03 -7.34
N GLU A 83 5.49 -16.12 -7.31
CA GLU A 83 5.95 -17.49 -7.55
C GLU A 83 6.22 -17.82 -9.03
N LEU A 84 5.71 -17.01 -9.97
CA LEU A 84 6.00 -17.19 -11.39
C LEU A 84 7.51 -17.09 -11.68
N PRO A 85 8.00 -17.75 -12.76
CA PRO A 85 9.33 -17.51 -13.31
C PRO A 85 9.62 -16.01 -13.52
N VAL A 86 10.89 -15.63 -13.41
CA VAL A 86 11.30 -14.22 -13.51
C VAL A 86 10.94 -13.65 -14.89
N GLU A 87 11.02 -14.46 -15.94
CA GLU A 87 10.74 -14.10 -17.32
C GLU A 87 9.32 -13.53 -17.47
N HIS A 88 8.34 -14.14 -16.81
CA HIS A 88 6.95 -13.66 -16.83
C HIS A 88 6.74 -12.37 -16.04
N LYS A 89 7.50 -12.18 -14.95
CA LYS A 89 7.41 -10.96 -14.14
C LYS A 89 8.08 -9.78 -14.83
N GLU A 90 9.17 -10.03 -15.54
CA GLU A 90 9.92 -9.02 -16.30
C GLU A 90 9.15 -8.49 -17.52
N GLU A 91 8.10 -9.19 -17.99
CA GLU A 91 7.14 -8.64 -18.98
C GLU A 91 6.51 -7.31 -18.51
N PHE A 92 6.42 -7.12 -17.19
CA PHE A 92 5.88 -5.92 -16.56
C PHE A 92 6.96 -4.95 -16.05
N ALA A 93 8.24 -5.23 -16.29
CA ALA A 93 9.32 -4.37 -15.82
C ALA A 93 9.36 -3.05 -16.60
N SER A 94 9.43 -1.93 -15.89
CA SER A 94 9.54 -0.62 -16.51
C SER A 94 10.16 0.42 -15.59
N ASP A 95 11.01 1.28 -16.12
CA ASP A 95 11.56 2.44 -15.40
C ASP A 95 10.58 3.62 -15.35
N ASP A 96 9.55 3.62 -16.20
CA ASP A 96 8.50 4.63 -16.18
C ASP A 96 7.51 4.38 -15.02
N ILE A 97 7.59 5.24 -14.01
CA ILE A 97 6.73 5.17 -12.81
C ILE A 97 5.25 5.43 -13.11
N ARG A 98 4.92 5.95 -14.31
CA ARG A 98 3.54 6.26 -14.73
C ARG A 98 2.85 5.09 -15.40
N GLN A 99 3.56 4.00 -15.69
CA GLN A 99 2.95 2.80 -16.25
C GLN A 99 1.85 2.28 -15.30
N PRO A 100 0.63 2.02 -15.81
CA PRO A 100 -0.49 1.56 -14.98
C PRO A 100 -0.18 0.26 -14.24
N ILE A 101 0.57 -0.62 -14.90
CA ILE A 101 1.17 -1.81 -14.31
C ILE A 101 2.69 -1.71 -14.35
N ARG A 102 3.36 -2.07 -13.24
CA ARG A 102 4.81 -2.05 -13.17
C ARG A 102 5.34 -3.05 -12.15
N TYR A 103 6.19 -3.96 -12.62
CA TYR A 103 7.09 -4.76 -11.79
C TYR A 103 8.41 -4.01 -11.61
N ASP A 104 8.96 -4.04 -10.41
CA ASP A 104 10.31 -3.53 -10.13
C ASP A 104 10.97 -4.40 -9.06
N ARG A 105 12.29 -4.58 -9.22
CA ARG A 105 13.17 -5.19 -8.24
C ARG A 105 14.20 -4.16 -7.80
N SER A 106 14.16 -3.79 -6.52
CA SER A 106 14.98 -2.73 -5.93
C SER A 106 16.47 -3.06 -5.79
N SER A 107 16.97 -4.14 -6.39
CA SER A 107 18.38 -4.53 -6.30
C SER A 107 19.32 -3.69 -7.17
N ARG A 108 18.80 -2.69 -7.90
CA ARG A 108 19.59 -1.89 -8.86
C ARG A 108 20.53 -0.87 -8.21
N ASP A 109 20.33 -0.52 -6.93
CA ASP A 109 21.10 0.56 -6.28
C ASP A 109 22.01 0.09 -5.12
N GLY A 110 22.12 -1.22 -4.86
CA GLY A 110 23.04 -1.79 -3.85
C GLY A 110 22.79 -1.43 -2.38
N ILE A 111 21.85 -0.52 -2.09
CA ILE A 111 21.56 0.00 -0.73
C ILE A 111 20.19 -0.52 -0.23
N SER A 112 19.28 -0.89 -1.12
CA SER A 112 17.96 -1.41 -0.73
C SER A 112 18.03 -2.92 -0.46
N LEU A 113 17.46 -3.35 0.67
CA LEU A 113 17.03 -4.75 0.85
C LEU A 113 16.30 -5.19 -0.42
N ALA A 114 16.63 -6.39 -0.93
CA ALA A 114 16.08 -6.92 -2.17
C ALA A 114 14.55 -7.04 -2.04
N ARG A 115 13.82 -6.03 -2.50
CA ARG A 115 12.37 -5.99 -2.53
C ARG A 115 11.95 -6.03 -3.98
N SER A 116 11.07 -6.97 -4.31
CA SER A 116 10.30 -6.91 -5.55
C SER A 116 8.92 -6.36 -5.22
N PHE A 117 8.33 -5.58 -6.13
CA PHE A 117 6.94 -5.17 -6.03
C PHE A 117 6.27 -5.17 -7.39
N LEU A 118 4.95 -5.37 -7.39
CA LEU A 118 4.08 -5.14 -8.52
C LEU A 118 3.13 -3.99 -8.12
N LYS A 119 3.04 -2.98 -8.96
CA LYS A 119 2.10 -1.87 -8.83
C LYS A 119 1.06 -2.01 -9.92
N HIS A 120 -0.22 -1.89 -9.58
CA HIS A 120 -1.34 -1.87 -10.52
C HIS A 120 -2.31 -0.74 -10.15
N TYR A 121 -2.74 0.04 -11.14
CA TYR A 121 -3.85 0.98 -10.97
C TYR A 121 -5.15 0.20 -10.81
N ALA A 122 -5.99 0.59 -9.84
CA ALA A 122 -7.16 -0.19 -9.42
C ALA A 122 -8.44 0.63 -9.25
N ASN A 123 -8.39 1.94 -9.49
CA ASN A 123 -9.54 2.81 -9.32
C ASN A 123 -9.55 3.91 -10.40
N PRO A 124 -10.65 4.03 -11.19
CA PRO A 124 -11.77 3.08 -11.27
C PRO A 124 -11.30 1.76 -11.89
N LEU A 125 -11.87 0.61 -11.49
CA LEU A 125 -11.30 -0.71 -11.83
C LEU A 125 -11.43 -1.02 -13.33
N GLU A 126 -12.55 -0.63 -13.92
CA GLU A 126 -12.89 -0.82 -15.33
C GLU A 126 -11.87 -0.24 -16.30
N ASP A 127 -11.17 0.82 -15.91
CA ASP A 127 -10.17 1.48 -16.75
C ASP A 127 -8.84 0.71 -16.80
N TRP A 128 -8.59 -0.19 -15.84
CA TRP A 128 -7.26 -0.75 -15.61
C TRP A 128 -7.18 -2.27 -15.61
N ILE A 129 -8.29 -2.98 -15.36
CA ILE A 129 -8.28 -4.44 -15.18
C ILE A 129 -7.71 -5.20 -16.38
N ASP A 130 -7.88 -4.69 -17.60
CA ASP A 130 -7.33 -5.31 -18.80
C ASP A 130 -5.80 -5.24 -18.88
N CYS A 131 -5.19 -4.27 -18.20
CA CYS A 131 -3.74 -4.11 -18.10
C CYS A 131 -3.11 -5.02 -17.03
N TRP A 132 -3.91 -5.65 -16.17
CA TRP A 132 -3.40 -6.52 -15.11
C TRP A 132 -2.90 -7.86 -15.66
N PRO A 133 -2.01 -8.58 -14.95
CA PRO A 133 -1.51 -9.86 -15.42
C PRO A 133 -2.68 -10.83 -15.65
N ALA A 134 -2.69 -11.51 -16.78
CA ALA A 134 -3.66 -12.58 -17.05
C ALA A 134 -3.25 -13.92 -16.44
N ASN A 135 -1.98 -14.02 -16.03
CA ASN A 135 -1.39 -15.18 -15.39
C ASN A 135 -0.66 -14.72 -14.12
N PRO A 136 -0.98 -15.26 -12.94
CA PRO A 136 -2.01 -16.28 -12.67
C PRO A 136 -3.44 -15.75 -12.91
N PRO A 137 -4.43 -16.59 -13.27
CA PRO A 137 -5.82 -16.16 -13.44
C PRO A 137 -6.44 -15.53 -12.18
N THR A 138 -5.84 -15.79 -11.01
CA THR A 138 -6.25 -15.24 -9.71
C THR A 138 -5.96 -13.75 -9.56
N ASP A 139 -5.15 -13.15 -10.44
CA ASP A 139 -4.83 -11.72 -10.39
C ASP A 139 -5.99 -10.83 -10.89
N ARG A 140 -6.96 -11.37 -11.62
CA ARG A 140 -8.10 -10.62 -12.17
C ARG A 140 -9.41 -10.89 -11.42
#